data_AF-A0A1Q7E9Z2-F1
#
_entry.id   AF-A0A1Q7E9Z2-F1
#
_cell.length_a   1.000
_cell.length_b   1.000
_cell.length_c   1.000
_cell.angle_alpha   90.00
_cell.angle_beta   90.00
_cell.angle_gamma   90.00
#
_symmetry.space_group_name_H-M   'P 1'
#
loop_
_entity.id
_entity.type
_entity.pdbx_description
1 polymer ?
#
loop_
_entity_poly.entity_id
_entity_poly.type
_entity_poly.pdbx_seq_one_letter_code
_entity_poly.pdbx_strand_id
1 'polypeptide(L)'
;MKIGLQLASFTWPGGPRAIANRLAEIARTAEEAGFYSVWVMNHFLQIPPWGKPEEHPMLVNIDADPANLRRFGTEVIRRVA
;
A
#
# COMPACT_ATOMS: atom_id res chain seq x y z
N MET A 1 4.26 -26.35 11.77
CA MET A 1 3.65 -25.83 10.52
C MET A 1 3.77 -24.31 10.55
N LYS A 2 4.11 -23.63 9.45
CA LYS A 2 4.23 -22.15 9.41
C LYS A 2 3.06 -21.57 8.63
N ILE A 3 2.36 -20.61 9.21
CA ILE A 3 1.17 -19.96 8.62
C ILE A 3 1.46 -18.47 8.48
N GLY A 4 1.22 -17.90 7.29
CA GLY A 4 1.35 -16.47 7.02
C GLY A 4 -0.01 -15.80 6.88
N LEU A 5 -0.08 -14.51 7.24
CA LEU A 5 -1.24 -13.66 7.03
C LEU A 5 -0.98 -12.72 5.83
N GLN A 6 -1.83 -12.76 4.81
CA GLN A 6 -1.72 -11.85 3.66
C GLN A 6 -2.86 -10.83 3.66
N LEU A 7 -2.50 -9.55 3.63
CA LEU A 7 -3.43 -8.43 3.55
C LEU A 7 -3.53 -7.95 2.11
N ALA A 8 -4.65 -8.25 1.46
CA ALA A 8 -4.86 -7.97 0.03
C ALA A 8 -5.47 -6.58 -0.26
N SER A 9 -5.95 -5.87 0.76
CA SER A 9 -6.62 -4.58 0.60
C SER A 9 -6.44 -3.70 1.83
N PHE A 10 -6.40 -2.39 1.60
CA PHE A 10 -6.37 -1.35 2.63
C PHE A 10 -7.63 -0.47 2.63
N THR A 11 -8.72 -0.94 2.02
CA THR A 11 -10.02 -0.25 2.04
C THR A 11 -10.64 -0.36 3.45
N TRP A 12 -10.08 0.41 4.39
CA TRP A 12 -10.42 0.40 5.80
C TRP A 12 -11.07 1.71 6.24
N PRO A 13 -11.89 1.71 7.31
CA PRO A 13 -12.38 2.93 7.91
C PRO A 13 -11.26 3.89 8.31
N GLY A 14 -11.43 5.18 8.02
CA GLY A 14 -10.42 6.23 8.25
C GLY A 14 -9.49 6.50 7.05
N GLY A 15 -9.58 5.70 5.99
CA GLY A 15 -8.88 5.94 4.73
C GLY A 15 -7.34 5.88 4.85
N PRO A 16 -6.60 6.47 3.89
CA PRO A 16 -5.14 6.35 3.83
C PRO A 16 -4.39 6.73 5.11
N ARG A 17 -4.87 7.76 5.82
CA ARG A 17 -4.25 8.24 7.07
C ARG A 17 -4.30 7.22 8.21
N ALA A 18 -5.27 6.31 8.20
CA ALA A 18 -5.43 5.29 9.24
C ALA A 18 -4.61 4.02 8.97
N ILE A 19 -4.08 3.83 7.76
CA ILE A 19 -3.45 2.57 7.33
C ILE A 19 -2.25 2.22 8.20
N ALA A 20 -1.36 3.18 8.49
CA ALA A 20 -0.13 2.92 9.24
C ALA A 20 -0.43 2.36 10.65
N ASN A 21 -1.31 3.03 11.40
CA ASN A 21 -1.69 2.60 12.75
C ASN A 21 -2.40 1.25 12.72
N ARG A 22 -3.34 1.07 11.78
CA ARG A 22 -4.08 -0.19 11.65
C ARG A 22 -3.16 -1.36 11.27
N LEU A 23 -2.20 -1.14 10.37
CA LEU A 23 -1.24 -2.17 9.97
C LEU A 23 -0.35 -2.59 11.15
N ALA A 24 0.09 -1.62 11.97
CA ALA A 24 0.87 -1.90 13.18
C ALA A 24 0.06 -2.67 14.25
N GLU A 25 -1.24 -2.37 14.39
CA GLU A 25 -2.15 -3.17 15.22
C GLU A 25 -2.26 -4.60 14.70
N ILE A 26 -2.57 -4.79 13.41
CA ILE A 26 -2.71 -6.11 12.80
C ILE A 26 -1.43 -6.93 12.92
N ALA A 27 -0.26 -6.32 12.67
CA ALA A 27 1.01 -7.03 12.74
C ALA A 27 1.30 -7.55 14.16
N ARG A 28 1.07 -6.72 15.19
CA ARG A 28 1.21 -7.13 16.60
C ARG A 28 0.23 -8.24 16.96
N THR A 29 -1.04 -8.09 16.58
CA THR A 29 -2.05 -9.13 16.83
C THR A 29 -1.72 -10.45 16.10
N ALA A 30 -1.17 -10.39 14.88
CA ALA A 30 -0.76 -11.58 14.15
C ALA A 30 0.42 -12.28 14.82
N GLU A 31 1.39 -11.53 15.33
CA GLU A 31 2.51 -12.06 16.11
C GLU A 31 2.03 -12.74 17.39
N GLU A 32 1.16 -12.07 18.17
CA GLU A 32 0.55 -12.62 19.39
C GLU A 32 -0.27 -13.89 19.12
N ALA A 33 -0.93 -13.96 17.96
CA ALA A 33 -1.70 -15.11 17.51
C ALA A 33 -0.84 -16.25 16.93
N GLY A 34 0.49 -16.08 16.84
CA GLY A 34 1.42 -17.10 16.39
C GLY A 34 1.56 -17.24 14.87
N PHE A 35 1.17 -16.24 14.09
CA PHE A 35 1.48 -16.21 12.66
C PHE A 35 2.98 -16.06 12.46
N TYR A 36 3.51 -16.80 11.48
CA TYR A 36 4.94 -16.79 11.15
C TYR A 36 5.36 -15.55 10.37
N SER A 37 4.45 -14.95 9.60
CA SER A 37 4.76 -13.80 8.74
C SER A 37 3.51 -13.01 8.40
N VAL A 38 3.68 -11.72 8.14
CA VAL A 38 2.65 -10.84 7.59
C VAL A 38 3.14 -10.35 6.22
N TRP A 39 2.28 -10.47 5.22
CA TRP A 39 2.52 -10.03 3.84
C TRP A 39 1.45 -9.04 3.44
N VAL A 40 1.83 -8.09 2.59
CA VAL A 40 0.92 -7.08 2.06
C VAL A 40 0.92 -7.13 0.55
N MET A 41 -0.24 -6.93 -0.06
CA MET A 41 -0.34 -6.64 -1.47
C MET A 41 -0.21 -5.14 -1.67
N ASN A 42 0.84 -4.68 -2.36
CA ASN A 42 1.03 -3.28 -2.70
C ASN A 42 1.51 -3.14 -4.14
N HIS A 43 1.06 -2.08 -4.81
CA HIS A 43 1.52 -1.74 -6.15
C HIS A 43 1.92 -0.28 -6.20
N PHE A 44 2.96 0.04 -6.99
CA PHE A 44 3.34 1.43 -7.24
C PHE A 44 2.35 2.12 -8.19
N LEU A 45 1.77 1.36 -9.12
CA LEU A 45 0.69 1.74 -10.03
C LEU A 45 -0.45 0.74 -9.87
N GLN A 46 -1.68 1.22 -9.71
CA GLN A 46 -2.82 0.34 -9.49
C GLN A 46 -3.17 -0.44 -10.76
N ILE A 47 -3.59 -1.69 -10.58
CA ILE A 47 -4.09 -2.51 -11.69
C ILE A 47 -5.55 -2.13 -12.00
N PRO A 48 -5.93 -1.89 -13.27
CA PRO A 48 -7.28 -1.41 -13.61
C PRO A 48 -8.43 -2.26 -13.05
N PRO A 49 -8.36 -3.61 -12.99
CA PRO A 49 -9.44 -4.43 -12.43
C PRO A 49 -9.71 -4.21 -10.93
N TRP A 50 -8.77 -3.61 -10.19
CA TRP A 50 -8.89 -3.38 -8.75
C TRP A 50 -9.45 -2.00 -8.40
N GLY A 51 -9.91 -1.25 -9.40
CA GLY A 51 -10.49 0.09 -9.22
C GLY A 51 -9.43 1.19 -9.14
N LYS A 52 -9.88 2.40 -8.78
CA LYS A 52 -9.01 3.57 -8.76
C LYS A 52 -8.25 3.69 -7.43
N PRO A 53 -7.04 4.28 -7.40
CA PRO A 53 -6.28 4.44 -6.15
C PRO A 53 -7.01 5.21 -5.05
N GLU A 54 -7.92 6.12 -5.41
CA GLU A 54 -8.70 6.92 -4.46
C GLU A 54 -9.76 6.08 -3.73
N GLU A 55 -10.25 5.03 -4.38
CA GLU A 55 -11.24 4.07 -3.86
C GLU A 55 -10.55 2.87 -3.18
N HIS A 56 -9.36 2.52 -3.68
CA HIS A 56 -8.55 1.38 -3.23
C HIS A 56 -7.13 1.84 -2.89
N PRO A 57 -6.90 2.28 -1.64
CA PRO A 57 -5.61 2.82 -1.21
C PRO A 57 -4.46 1.82 -1.38
N MET A 58 -3.24 2.34 -1.58
CA MET A 58 -1.98 1.58 -1.65
C MET A 58 -0.98 2.20 -0.66
N LEU A 59 -0.03 1.41 -0.13
CA LEU A 59 0.99 1.88 0.83
C LEU A 59 1.99 2.84 0.20
N VAL A 60 2.35 2.59 -1.05
CA VAL A 60 3.22 3.46 -1.84
C VAL A 60 2.57 3.62 -3.19
N ASN A 61 2.14 4.84 -3.53
CA ASN A 61 1.73 5.18 -4.89
C ASN A 61 2.33 6.53 -5.31
N ILE A 62 2.40 6.71 -6.63
CA ILE A 62 2.06 8.00 -7.19
C ILE A 62 0.55 7.96 -7.35
N ASP A 63 -0.15 8.92 -6.77
CA ASP A 63 -1.55 9.14 -7.06
C ASP A 63 -1.70 9.20 -8.56
N ALA A 64 -2.68 8.49 -9.12
CA ALA A 64 -2.82 8.34 -10.56
C ALA A 64 -3.17 9.67 -11.27
N ASP A 65 -3.10 10.79 -10.55
CA ASP A 65 -3.06 12.13 -11.10
C ASP A 65 -1.92 12.24 -12.13
N PRO A 66 -2.26 12.46 -13.42
CA PRO A 66 -1.28 12.67 -14.48
C PRO A 66 -0.27 13.80 -14.16
N ALA A 67 -0.63 14.76 -13.32
CA ALA A 67 0.29 15.82 -12.87
C ALA A 67 1.43 15.28 -12.00
N ASN A 68 1.15 14.31 -11.13
CA ASN A 68 2.15 13.74 -10.23
C ASN A 68 3.07 12.73 -10.93
N LEU A 69 2.56 12.02 -11.95
CA LEU A 69 3.39 11.21 -12.85
C LEU A 69 4.39 12.06 -13.65
N ARG A 70 3.95 13.19 -14.21
CA ARG A 70 4.84 14.12 -14.94
C ARG A 70 5.90 14.72 -14.03
N ARG A 71 5.52 15.06 -12.79
CA ARG A 71 6.44 15.60 -11.78
C ARG A 71 7.50 14.57 -11.39
N PHE A 72 7.10 13.33 -11.11
CA PHE A 72 8.03 12.25 -10.80
C PHE A 72 9.02 11.98 -11.93
N GLY A 73 8.54 11.87 -13.18
CA GLY A 73 9.42 11.67 -14.34
C GLY A 73 10.45 12.78 -14.49
N THR A 74 10.05 14.03 -14.27
CA THR A 74 10.94 15.20 -14.35
C THR A 74 11.97 15.21 -13.21
N GLU A 75 11.54 14.87 -11.99
CA GLU A 75 12.39 14.81 -10.80
C GLU A 75 13.45 13.70 -10.93
N VAL A 76 13.06 12.52 -11.44
CA VAL A 76 13.99 11.43 -11.72
C VAL A 76 15.04 11.88 -12.75
N ILE A 77 14.60 12.41 -13.90
CA ILE A 77 15.52 12.89 -14.96
C ILE A 77 16.53 13.91 -14.41
N ARG A 78 16.08 14.87 -13.58
CA ARG A 78 16.97 15.88 -12.97
C ARG A 78 17.99 15.33 -11.97
N ARG A 79 17.74 14.17 -11.37
CA ARG A 79 18.64 13.57 -10.38
C ARG A 79 19.66 12.60 -10.98
N VAL A 80 19.42 12.14 -12.22
CA VAL A 80 20.32 11.22 -12.94
C VAL A 80 21.03 11.86 -14.15
N ALA A 81 20.66 13.08 -14.54
CA ALA A 81 21.39 13.92 -15.51
C ALA A 81 22.33 14.89 -14.78
#